data_AF-A0A7L3WQQ1-F1
#
_entry.id   AF-A0A7L3WQQ1-F1
#
_cell.length_a   1.000
_cell.length_b   1.000
_cell.length_c   1.000
_cell.angle_alpha   90.00
_cell.angle_beta   90.00
_cell.angle_gamma   90.00
#
_symmetry.space_group_name_H-M   'P 1'
#
loop_
_entity.id
_entity.type
_entity.pdbx_description
1 polymer ?
#
loop_
_entity_poly.entity_id
_entity_poly.type
_entity_poly.pdbx_seq_one_letter_code
_entity_poly.pdbx_strand_id
1 'polypeptide(L)' 'LRGVCVAEGCLCPPQKPERDAWGSALEAVEAALQLEKSVNQALLELHRLAADKGDPHVSHP' A
#
# COMPACT_ATOMS: atom_id res chain seq x y z
N LEU A 1 6.64 -5.89 -5.99
CA LEU A 1 5.77 -6.19 -4.82
C LEU A 1 6.63 -6.63 -3.63
N ARG A 2 7.24 -5.69 -2.92
CA ARG A 2 7.82 -5.93 -1.59
C ARG A 2 6.87 -5.27 -0.60
N GLY A 3 6.26 -6.04 0.31
CA GLY A 3 5.68 -5.45 1.52
C GLY A 3 4.22 -5.75 1.86
N VAL A 4 3.50 -6.59 1.13
CA VAL A 4 2.23 -7.13 1.63
C VAL A 4 2.17 -8.63 1.34
N CYS A 5 2.55 -9.44 2.32
CA CYS A 5 2.18 -10.85 2.33
C CYS A 5 0.68 -10.91 2.70
N VAL A 6 -0.22 -10.89 1.72
CA VAL A 6 -1.59 -11.38 1.93
C VAL A 6 -1.63 -12.83 1.49
N ALA A 7 -0.98 -13.70 2.27
CA ALA A 7 -1.16 -15.14 2.10
C ALA A 7 -2.38 -15.56 2.93
N GLU A 8 -3.43 -15.99 2.23
CA GLU A 8 -4.52 -16.81 2.79
C GLU A 8 -5.25 -16.23 4.03
N GLY A 9 -5.53 -14.93 4.05
CA GLY A 9 -6.44 -14.34 5.05
C GLY A 9 -5.90 -14.24 6.49
N CYS A 10 -4.63 -14.57 6.73
CA CYS A 10 -3.98 -14.35 8.03
C CYS A 10 -3.42 -12.93 8.15
N LEU A 11 -3.67 -12.27 9.28
CA LEU A 11 -3.05 -10.99 9.61
C LEU A 11 -1.56 -11.21 9.92
N CYS A 12 -0.67 -10.67 9.09
CA CYS A 12 0.74 -10.56 9.44
C CYS A 12 0.94 -9.39 10.42
N PRO A 13 1.90 -9.49 11.37
CA PRO A 13 2.27 -8.35 12.18
C PRO A 13 2.70 -7.19 11.27
N PRO A 14 2.43 -5.92 11.66
CA PRO A 14 2.87 -4.78 10.89
C PRO A 14 4.40 -4.80 10.77
N GLN A 15 4.90 -4.48 9.58
CA GLN A 15 6.33 -4.36 9.37
C GLN A 15 6.86 -3.16 10.17
N LYS A 16 8.11 -3.27 10.67
CA LYS A 16 8.79 -2.13 11.28
C LYS A 16 8.83 -0.98 10.26
N PRO A 17 8.54 0.26 10.66
CA PRO A 17 8.74 1.40 9.77
C PRO A 17 10.20 1.46 9.30
N GLU A 18 10.40 1.98 8.08
CA GLU A 18 11.74 2.15 7.50
C GLU A 18 12.63 3.06 8.35
N ARG A 19 12.01 4.01 9.08
CA ARG A 19 12.71 4.99 9.91
C ARG A 19 12.00 5.21 11.25
N ASP A 20 12.83 5.40 12.27
CA ASP A 20 12.39 5.72 13.64
C ASP A 20 12.44 7.25 13.94
N ALA A 21 12.99 8.05 13.01
CA ALA A 21 13.05 9.52 13.08
C ALA A 21 12.84 10.16 11.69
N TRP A 22 12.26 11.37 11.65
CA TRP A 22 11.76 11.98 10.40
C TRP A 22 12.57 13.21 9.92
N GLY A 23 13.57 13.65 10.68
CA GLY A 23 14.40 14.81 10.31
C GLY A 23 13.61 16.12 10.34
N SER A 24 13.76 16.92 9.29
CA SER A 24 12.99 18.16 9.10
C SER A 24 11.55 17.92 8.66
N ALA A 25 10.70 18.94 8.75
CA ALA A 25 9.32 18.86 8.28
C ALA A 25 9.23 18.53 6.78
N LEU A 26 10.16 19.03 5.97
CA LEU A 26 10.21 18.74 4.53
C LEU A 26 10.47 17.26 4.27
N GLU A 27 11.51 16.70 4.89
CA GLU A 27 11.87 15.29 4.75
C GLU A 27 10.75 14.34 5.24
N ALA A 28 10.05 14.75 6.30
CA ALA A 28 8.90 14.01 6.82
C ALA A 28 7.75 13.96 5.79
N VAL A 29 7.41 15.09 5.18
CA VAL A 29 6.34 15.18 4.19
C VAL A 29 6.71 14.47 2.89
N GLU A 30 7.95 14.58 2.44
CA GLU A 30 8.42 13.84 1.27
C GLU A 30 8.31 12.32 1.47
N ALA A 31 8.64 11.83 2.65
CA ALA A 31 8.50 10.42 3.00
C ALA A 31 7.04 9.97 3.07
N ALA A 32 6.16 10.78 3.68
CA ALA A 32 4.72 10.53 3.68
C ALA A 32 4.17 10.46 2.24
N LEU A 33 4.57 11.39 1.38
CA LEU A 33 4.14 11.42 -0.03
C LEU A 33 4.59 10.17 -0.80
N GLN A 34 5.79 9.67 -0.57
CA GLN A 34 6.24 8.42 -1.20
C GLN A 34 5.42 7.21 -0.71
N LEU A 35 5.11 7.17 0.59
CA LEU A 35 4.25 6.12 1.15
C LEU A 35 2.84 6.17 0.55
N GLU A 36 2.23 7.36 0.49
CA GLU A 36 0.91 7.58 -0.10
C GLU A 36 0.87 7.14 -1.58
N LYS A 37 1.89 7.48 -2.36
CA LYS A 37 2.01 7.02 -3.75
C LYS A 37 2.08 5.50 -3.84
N SER A 38 2.86 4.85 -2.97
CA SER A 38 2.99 3.39 -2.97
C SER A 38 1.68 2.71 -2.58
N VAL A 39 0.97 3.23 -1.58
CA VAL A 39 -0.34 2.70 -1.16
C VAL A 39 -1.36 2.88 -2.29
N ASN A 40 -1.42 4.07 -2.88
CA ASN A 40 -2.32 4.35 -4.00
C ASN A 40 -2.05 3.44 -5.20
N GLN A 41 -0.78 3.18 -5.52
CA GLN A 41 -0.41 2.25 -6.59
C GLN A 41 -0.87 0.82 -6.30
N ALA A 42 -0.70 0.33 -5.07
CA ALA A 42 -1.17 -0.99 -4.66
C ALA A 42 -2.70 -1.10 -4.73
N LEU A 43 -3.44 -0.05 -4.37
CA LEU A 43 -4.90 -0.01 -4.51
C LEU A 43 -5.33 -0.05 -5.98
N LEU A 44 -4.67 0.71 -6.86
CA LEU A 44 -4.96 0.67 -8.29
C LEU A 44 -4.67 -0.71 -8.90
N GLU A 45 -3.59 -1.37 -8.48
CA GLU A 45 -3.29 -2.75 -8.87
C GLU A 45 -4.37 -3.73 -8.37
N LEU A 46 -4.88 -3.54 -7.15
CA LEU A 46 -5.98 -4.33 -6.60
C LEU A 46 -7.27 -4.16 -7.42
N HIS A 47 -7.65 -2.92 -7.76
CA HIS A 47 -8.82 -2.65 -8.60
C HIS A 47 -8.70 -3.29 -9.99
N ARG A 48 -7.52 -3.20 -10.61
CA ARG A 48 -7.24 -3.87 -11.89
C ARG A 48 -7.35 -5.38 -11.77
N LEU A 49 -6.75 -5.96 -10.73
CA LEU A 49 -6.84 -7.39 -10.49
C LEU A 49 -8.28 -7.84 -10.25
N ALA A 50 -9.08 -7.08 -9.49
CA ALA A 50 -10.51 -7.36 -9.30
C ALA A 50 -11.28 -7.31 -10.62
N ALA A 51 -11.00 -6.32 -11.48
CA ALA A 51 -11.59 -6.24 -12.81
C ALA A 51 -11.23 -7.47 -13.67
N ASP A 52 -9.96 -7.89 -13.67
CA ASP A 52 -9.48 -9.08 -14.39
C ASP A 52 -10.11 -10.37 -13.86
N LYS A 53 -10.47 -10.41 -12.58
CA LYS A 53 -11.17 -11.53 -11.93
C LYS A 53 -12.69 -11.44 -12.03
N GLY A 54 -13.22 -10.35 -12.58
CA GLY A 54 -14.66 -10.14 -12.74
C GLY A 54 -15.40 -9.90 -11.42
N ASP A 55 -14.76 -9.32 -10.41
CA ASP A 55 -15.41 -8.91 -9.16
C ASP A 55 -15.92 -7.46 -9.28
N PRO A 56 -17.22 -7.24 -9.56
CA PRO A 56 -17.77 -5.91 -9.77
C PRO A 56 -17.82 -5.06 -8.50
N HIS A 57 -17.76 -5.66 -7.31
CA HIS A 57 -17.85 -4.93 -6.05
C HIS A 57 -16.53 -4.20 -5.76
N VAL A 58 -15.40 -4.81 -6.10
CA VAL A 58 -14.06 -4.26 -5.87
C VAL A 58 -13.48 -3.61 -7.13
N SER A 59 -13.93 -3.97 -8.33
CA SER A 59 -13.40 -3.40 -9.58
C SER A 59 -13.85 -1.97 -9.87
N HIS A 60 -14.83 -1.43 -9.13
CA HIS A 60 -15.29 -0.05 -9.31
C HIS A 60 -14.42 0.92 -8.52
N PRO A 61 -13.82 1.95 -9.17
CA PRO A 61 -13.07 3.00 -8.48
C PRO A 61 -13.97 3.99 -7.73
#